data_AF-A0A506XK12-F1
#
_entry.id   AF-A0A506XK12-F1
#
_cell.length_a   1.000
_cell.length_b   1.000
_cell.length_c   1.000
_cell.angle_alpha   90.00
_cell.angle_beta   90.00
_cell.angle_gamma   90.00
#
_symmetry.space_group_name_H-M   'P 1'
#
loop_
_entity.id
_entity.type
_entity.pdbx_description
1 polymer ?
#
loop_
_entity_poly.entity_id
_entity_poly.type
_entity_poly.pdbx_seq_one_letter_code
_entity_poly.pdbx_strand_id
1 'polypeptide(L)'
;MLAVAMPSTLGGGPVAIATAVPAQGFADPSDLLPAFREFVRAAVAQVRTTSRPRPLIALPAFGTRNGGGRLSTGQILRALLDESRELAALHEVDIAFVLRDAGAYALMQRLRRESDAASWPWAQIDRHEVDRLAALARSNQLVPFMGAGISVGAGAPTWNQLIERLSDGIQLSPTERIHLLDPERDTLDQAAWLRLRYEREKPGAFAEAIARAVDMPRYGLLPPMLSALGSEQAVTLNYDRLFEIAAADQQSPRRVIPGDDHGAFPRWLLKMHGSVDDPPSIVLTRDDYLGFNTERAALSALVKATLMTRHLLFVGFGLRDDHFYEIVHDVRRAIGGAVPGTVLTLRTDPLATDVWGDQLAFVDFADPDAGDVGDPAGGAIPRAGRRLEIFLDAVLAMASEEYSYLLSPAFASSLSADERDMADLVRRVRASVTGESELASALRRALAPFGE
;
A
#
# COMPACT_ATOMS: atom_id res chain seq x y z
N MET A 1 -4.92 14.79 -22.22
CA MET A 1 -4.83 14.45 -20.79
C MET A 1 -4.31 13.03 -20.68
N LEU A 2 -3.26 12.77 -19.92
CA LEU A 2 -2.58 11.46 -19.87
C LEU A 2 -3.17 10.61 -18.75
N ALA A 3 -3.51 9.37 -19.07
CA ALA A 3 -3.72 8.28 -18.13
C ALA A 3 -2.64 7.22 -18.35
N VAL A 4 -2.49 6.29 -17.42
CA VAL A 4 -1.40 5.32 -17.45
C VAL A 4 -1.95 3.92 -17.16
N ALA A 5 -1.89 3.01 -18.14
CA ALA A 5 -2.16 1.60 -17.93
C ALA A 5 -0.92 0.93 -17.33
N MET A 6 -1.08 0.14 -16.26
CA MET A 6 0.03 -0.52 -15.57
C MET A 6 0.62 -1.66 -16.42
N PRO A 7 1.91 -2.01 -16.23
CA PRO A 7 2.69 -2.70 -17.25
C PRO A 7 2.26 -4.14 -17.53
N SER A 8 2.49 -4.54 -18.77
CA SER A 8 2.65 -5.95 -19.15
C SER A 8 3.94 -6.50 -18.53
N THR A 9 3.90 -7.73 -18.01
CA THR A 9 5.09 -8.37 -17.47
C THR A 9 6.22 -8.50 -18.49
N LEU A 10 7.47 -8.44 -17.99
CA LEU A 10 8.77 -8.46 -18.69
C LEU A 10 9.31 -7.07 -19.11
N GLY A 11 9.65 -6.23 -18.12
CA GLY A 11 10.56 -5.08 -18.32
C GLY A 11 10.00 -3.86 -19.04
N GLY A 12 8.74 -3.90 -19.51
CA GLY A 12 8.03 -2.73 -20.02
C GLY A 12 7.55 -1.84 -18.87
N GLY A 13 7.80 -0.53 -18.94
CA GLY A 13 7.13 0.44 -18.07
C GLY A 13 5.61 0.51 -18.33
N PRO A 14 4.84 1.23 -17.52
CA PRO A 14 3.42 1.37 -17.75
C PRO A 14 3.16 2.09 -19.08
N VAL A 15 2.10 1.68 -19.79
CA VAL A 15 1.74 2.23 -21.10
C VAL A 15 0.89 3.48 -20.88
N ALA A 16 1.40 4.64 -21.27
CA ALA A 16 0.67 5.89 -21.18
C ALA A 16 -0.36 6.00 -22.32
N ILE A 17 -1.61 6.31 -21.97
CA ILE A 17 -2.74 6.43 -22.89
C ILE A 17 -3.38 7.79 -22.68
N ALA A 18 -3.42 8.59 -23.74
CA ALA A 18 -4.00 9.92 -23.67
C ALA A 18 -5.47 9.89 -24.07
N THR A 19 -6.30 10.64 -23.34
CA THR A 19 -7.67 10.97 -23.74
C THR A 19 -7.81 12.47 -23.95
N ALA A 20 -8.70 12.84 -24.88
CA ALA A 20 -9.11 14.21 -25.13
C ALA A 20 -10.36 14.51 -24.31
N VAL A 21 -10.42 15.72 -23.75
CA VAL A 21 -11.60 16.22 -23.02
C VAL A 21 -12.03 17.52 -23.67
N PRO A 22 -13.34 17.82 -23.72
CA PRO A 22 -13.86 18.96 -24.48
C PRO A 22 -13.13 20.27 -24.16
N ALA A 23 -12.65 20.95 -25.21
CA ALA A 23 -11.85 22.17 -25.08
C ALA A 23 -12.66 23.37 -24.56
N GLN A 24 -13.99 23.34 -24.70
CA GLN A 24 -14.90 24.41 -24.30
C GLN A 24 -15.62 24.13 -22.96
N GLY A 25 -15.15 23.12 -22.20
CA GLY A 25 -15.91 22.58 -21.07
C GLY A 25 -17.10 21.73 -21.53
N PHE A 26 -17.87 21.24 -20.57
CA PHE A 26 -19.05 20.40 -20.80
C PHE A 26 -20.22 20.92 -19.97
N ALA A 27 -21.44 20.72 -20.47
CA ALA A 27 -22.65 21.20 -19.81
C ALA A 27 -23.13 20.21 -18.74
N ASP A 28 -22.94 18.92 -18.99
CA ASP A 28 -23.34 17.83 -18.12
C ASP A 28 -22.20 16.81 -17.94
N PRO A 29 -22.00 16.24 -16.73
CA PRO A 29 -21.02 15.16 -16.53
C PRO A 29 -21.12 14.00 -17.53
N SER A 30 -22.33 13.72 -18.04
CA SER A 30 -22.56 12.68 -19.05
C SER A 30 -21.83 12.93 -20.38
N ASP A 31 -21.51 14.18 -20.71
CA ASP A 31 -20.73 14.55 -21.90
C ASP A 31 -19.31 13.98 -21.87
N LEU A 32 -18.79 13.63 -20.68
CA LEU A 32 -17.48 13.01 -20.50
C LEU A 32 -17.49 11.49 -20.71
N LEU A 33 -18.65 10.84 -20.58
CA LEU A 33 -18.75 9.38 -20.60
C LEU A 33 -18.31 8.77 -21.93
N PRO A 34 -18.66 9.31 -23.12
CA PRO A 34 -18.16 8.77 -24.38
C PRO A 34 -16.62 8.76 -24.46
N ALA A 35 -15.97 9.83 -24.01
CA ALA A 35 -14.51 9.94 -23.99
C ALA A 35 -13.88 8.97 -22.97
N PHE A 36 -14.55 8.76 -21.83
CA PHE A 36 -14.11 7.80 -20.82
C PHE A 36 -14.24 6.35 -21.30
N ARG A 37 -15.35 5.99 -21.95
CA ARG A 37 -15.57 4.67 -22.56
C ARG A 37 -14.51 4.35 -23.61
N GLU A 38 -14.24 5.29 -24.52
CA GLU A 38 -13.23 5.11 -25.56
C GLU A 38 -11.81 5.01 -24.96
N PHE A 39 -11.54 5.80 -23.91
CA PHE A 39 -10.30 5.69 -23.17
C PHE A 39 -10.10 4.28 -22.58
N VAL A 40 -11.10 3.72 -21.89
CA VAL A 40 -11.01 2.36 -21.32
C VAL A 40 -10.85 1.32 -22.43
N ARG A 41 -11.62 1.43 -23.51
CA ARG A 41 -11.49 0.54 -24.69
C ARG A 41 -10.08 0.56 -25.26
N ALA A 42 -9.51 1.75 -25.48
CA ALA A 42 -8.15 1.90 -25.96
C ALA A 42 -7.13 1.33 -24.98
N ALA A 43 -7.35 1.49 -23.67
CA ALA A 43 -6.50 0.91 -22.63
C ALA A 43 -6.50 -0.62 -22.66
N VAL A 44 -7.68 -1.22 -22.72
CA VAL A 44 -7.82 -2.68 -22.83
C VAL A 44 -7.11 -3.21 -24.06
N ALA A 45 -7.23 -2.55 -25.22
CA ALA A 45 -6.60 -2.96 -26.47
C ALA A 45 -5.06 -2.93 -26.44
N GLN A 46 -4.45 -2.13 -25.56
CA GLN A 46 -2.99 -2.06 -25.41
C GLN A 46 -2.44 -3.08 -24.43
N VAL A 47 -3.27 -3.66 -23.55
CA VAL A 47 -2.82 -4.68 -22.59
C VAL A 47 -2.73 -6.02 -23.30
N ARG A 48 -1.51 -6.46 -23.60
CA ARG A 48 -1.26 -7.72 -24.33
C ARG A 48 -1.15 -8.93 -23.40
N THR A 49 -0.48 -8.78 -22.26
CA THR A 49 -0.25 -9.83 -21.26
C THR A 49 -0.09 -9.18 -19.89
N THR A 50 -0.65 -9.77 -18.84
CA THR A 50 -0.48 -9.29 -17.46
C THR A 50 -0.28 -10.48 -16.52
N SER A 51 0.52 -10.32 -15.47
CA SER A 51 0.57 -11.27 -14.36
C SER A 51 -0.64 -11.17 -13.44
N ARG A 52 -1.42 -10.08 -13.56
CA ARG A 52 -2.62 -9.89 -12.76
C ARG A 52 -3.77 -10.69 -13.37
N PRO A 53 -4.71 -11.20 -12.54
CA PRO A 53 -5.90 -11.87 -13.06
C PRO A 53 -6.76 -10.97 -13.95
N ARG A 54 -6.75 -9.66 -13.65
CA ARG A 54 -7.39 -8.61 -14.43
C ARG A 54 -6.39 -7.48 -14.68
N PRO A 55 -6.30 -6.96 -15.92
CA PRO A 55 -5.53 -5.76 -16.20
C PRO A 55 -5.94 -4.60 -15.29
N LEU A 56 -4.95 -3.84 -14.80
CA LEU A 56 -5.18 -2.66 -13.97
C LEU A 56 -5.02 -1.38 -14.80
N ILE A 57 -6.07 -0.58 -14.85
CA ILE A 57 -6.08 0.75 -15.47
C ILE A 57 -6.04 1.79 -14.35
N ALA A 58 -4.95 2.54 -14.27
CA ALA A 58 -4.83 3.66 -13.33
C ALA A 58 -5.15 4.97 -14.07
N LEU A 59 -6.08 5.76 -13.53
CA LEU A 59 -6.42 7.06 -14.12
C LEU A 59 -6.61 8.15 -13.07
N PRO A 60 -6.24 9.40 -13.39
CA PRO A 60 -6.63 10.55 -12.58
C PRO A 60 -8.11 10.88 -12.83
N ALA A 61 -8.70 11.74 -11.99
CA ALA A 61 -10.03 12.29 -12.27
C ALA A 61 -9.98 13.30 -13.44
N PHE A 62 -10.51 12.91 -14.60
CA PHE A 62 -10.58 13.76 -15.80
C PHE A 62 -11.73 14.78 -15.73
N GLY A 63 -11.58 15.91 -16.42
CA GLY A 63 -12.63 16.95 -16.51
C GLY A 63 -12.82 17.77 -15.22
N THR A 64 -12.12 17.40 -14.15
CA THR A 64 -12.07 18.16 -12.89
C THR A 64 -11.07 19.33 -13.03
N ARG A 65 -11.38 20.50 -12.44
CA ARG A 65 -10.59 21.75 -12.52
C ARG A 65 -10.71 22.51 -13.86
N ASN A 66 -9.59 22.81 -14.54
CA ASN A 66 -9.53 23.74 -15.69
C ASN A 66 -10.16 23.19 -16.99
N GLY A 67 -10.66 21.95 -16.97
CA GLY A 67 -11.39 21.32 -18.09
C GLY A 67 -12.88 21.68 -18.14
N GLY A 68 -13.32 22.73 -17.44
CA GLY A 68 -14.71 23.21 -17.43
C GLY A 68 -15.58 22.69 -16.28
N GLY A 69 -15.16 21.64 -15.57
CA GLY A 69 -15.97 20.97 -14.53
C GLY A 69 -15.73 21.40 -13.08
N ARG A 70 -15.00 22.49 -12.81
CA ARG A 70 -14.57 22.86 -11.44
C ARG A 70 -15.70 22.92 -10.42
N LEU A 71 -16.88 23.41 -10.81
CA LEU A 71 -18.06 23.55 -9.94
C LEU A 71 -18.96 22.29 -9.91
N SER A 72 -18.69 21.32 -10.78
CA SER A 72 -19.44 20.07 -10.90
C SER A 72 -18.57 18.86 -10.56
N THR A 73 -17.45 19.07 -9.86
CA THR A 73 -16.44 18.03 -9.57
C THR A 73 -17.07 16.81 -8.93
N GLY A 74 -17.94 16.99 -7.94
CA GLY A 74 -18.57 15.84 -7.29
C GLY A 74 -19.54 15.06 -8.19
N GLN A 75 -20.28 15.73 -9.08
CA GLN A 75 -21.16 15.05 -10.04
C GLN A 75 -20.37 14.27 -11.09
N ILE A 76 -19.23 14.84 -11.55
CA ILE A 76 -18.29 14.16 -12.44
C ILE A 76 -17.73 12.90 -11.79
N LEU A 77 -17.26 13.01 -10.54
CA LEU A 77 -16.71 11.85 -9.82
C LEU A 77 -17.74 10.74 -9.65
N ARG A 78 -19.01 11.09 -9.35
CA ARG A 78 -20.11 10.11 -9.29
C ARG A 78 -20.35 9.44 -10.65
N ALA A 79 -20.49 10.22 -11.72
CA ALA A 79 -20.71 9.69 -13.06
C ALA A 79 -19.56 8.78 -13.54
N LEU A 80 -18.31 9.18 -13.28
CA LEU A 80 -17.13 8.36 -13.60
C LEU A 80 -17.08 7.08 -12.77
N LEU A 81 -17.43 7.14 -11.48
CA LEU A 81 -17.47 5.96 -10.62
C LEU A 81 -18.52 4.95 -11.09
N ASP A 82 -19.73 5.41 -11.40
CA ASP A 82 -20.80 4.53 -11.89
C ASP A 82 -20.44 3.88 -13.23
N GLU A 83 -19.98 4.69 -14.19
CA GLU A 83 -19.53 4.19 -15.50
C GLU A 83 -18.34 3.23 -15.38
N SER A 84 -17.42 3.47 -14.41
CA SER A 84 -16.27 2.59 -14.20
C SER A 84 -16.68 1.19 -13.77
N ARG A 85 -17.79 1.04 -13.01
CA ARG A 85 -18.30 -0.27 -12.59
C ARG A 85 -18.78 -1.09 -13.79
N GLU A 86 -19.55 -0.45 -14.67
CA GLU A 86 -20.05 -1.08 -15.90
C GLU A 86 -18.91 -1.48 -16.83
N LEU A 87 -17.95 -0.58 -17.04
CA LEU A 87 -16.79 -0.83 -17.91
C LEU A 87 -15.83 -1.88 -17.35
N ALA A 88 -15.58 -1.88 -16.04
CA ALA A 88 -14.74 -2.88 -15.38
C ALA A 88 -15.34 -4.30 -15.51
N ALA A 89 -16.66 -4.42 -15.40
CA ALA A 89 -17.36 -5.69 -15.62
C ALA A 89 -17.34 -6.11 -17.09
N LEU A 90 -17.64 -5.18 -18.01
CA LEU A 90 -17.71 -5.46 -19.45
C LEU A 90 -16.36 -5.88 -20.05
N HIS A 91 -15.27 -5.26 -19.60
CA HIS A 91 -13.93 -5.48 -20.15
C HIS A 91 -13.04 -6.38 -19.28
N GLU A 92 -13.57 -6.89 -18.17
CA GLU A 92 -12.84 -7.71 -17.20
C GLU A 92 -11.53 -7.07 -16.70
N VAL A 93 -11.57 -5.78 -16.41
CA VAL A 93 -10.43 -4.99 -15.90
C VAL A 93 -10.68 -4.46 -14.49
N ASP A 94 -9.62 -4.13 -13.79
CA ASP A 94 -9.66 -3.33 -12.57
C ASP A 94 -9.39 -1.86 -12.93
N ILE A 95 -10.22 -0.95 -12.42
CA ILE A 95 -10.07 0.50 -12.61
C ILE A 95 -9.73 1.15 -11.28
N ALA A 96 -8.57 1.79 -11.19
CA ALA A 96 -8.11 2.52 -10.02
C ALA A 96 -8.05 4.02 -10.29
N PHE A 97 -8.80 4.79 -9.50
CA PHE A 97 -8.73 6.25 -9.51
C PHE A 97 -7.57 6.73 -8.63
N VAL A 98 -6.60 7.40 -9.25
CA VAL A 98 -5.42 7.95 -8.57
C VAL A 98 -5.63 9.44 -8.35
N LEU A 99 -6.03 9.80 -7.13
CA LEU A 99 -6.41 11.17 -6.78
C LEU A 99 -5.35 11.83 -5.89
N ARG A 100 -4.88 13.00 -6.31
CA ARG A 100 -4.00 13.87 -5.51
C ARG A 100 -4.75 14.84 -4.60
N ASP A 101 -6.05 15.00 -4.83
CA ASP A 101 -6.89 15.96 -4.12
C ASP A 101 -7.60 15.25 -2.97
N ALA A 102 -7.31 15.67 -1.73
CA ALA A 102 -7.90 15.04 -0.54
C ALA A 102 -9.43 15.12 -0.55
N GLY A 103 -10.00 16.24 -1.02
CA GLY A 103 -11.45 16.42 -1.13
C GLY A 103 -12.08 15.44 -2.12
N ALA A 104 -11.49 15.30 -3.31
CA ALA A 104 -11.95 14.32 -4.30
C ALA A 104 -11.83 12.88 -3.78
N TYR A 105 -10.72 12.54 -3.11
CA TYR A 105 -10.49 11.22 -2.53
C TYR A 105 -11.55 10.90 -1.47
N ALA A 106 -11.73 11.80 -0.51
CA ALA A 106 -12.72 11.70 0.55
C ALA A 106 -14.16 11.56 0.00
N LEU A 107 -14.53 12.36 -1.00
CA LEU A 107 -15.83 12.25 -1.64
C LEU A 107 -16.02 10.91 -2.36
N MET A 108 -15.00 10.41 -3.06
CA MET A 108 -15.08 9.09 -3.71
C MET A 108 -15.23 7.98 -2.68
N GLN A 109 -14.51 8.01 -1.57
CA GLN A 109 -14.69 7.00 -0.51
C GLN A 109 -16.11 7.04 0.07
N ARG A 110 -16.65 8.24 0.33
CA ARG A 110 -18.05 8.43 0.76
C ARG A 110 -19.06 7.85 -0.24
N LEU A 111 -18.92 8.19 -1.54
CA LEU A 111 -19.78 7.66 -2.61
C LEU A 111 -19.74 6.13 -2.70
N ARG A 112 -18.54 5.55 -2.52
CA ARG A 112 -18.35 4.11 -2.55
C ARG A 112 -19.03 3.42 -1.37
N ARG A 113 -18.94 4.01 -0.17
CA ARG A 113 -19.65 3.53 1.04
C ARG A 113 -21.17 3.57 0.88
N GLU A 114 -21.72 4.61 0.26
CA GLU A 114 -23.16 4.68 -0.02
C GLU A 114 -23.63 3.59 -0.98
N SER A 115 -22.77 3.22 -1.93
CA SER A 115 -23.02 2.18 -2.92
C SER A 115 -22.44 0.83 -2.51
N ASP A 116 -22.43 0.51 -1.20
CA ASP A 116 -21.66 -0.56 -0.55
C ASP A 116 -21.59 -1.87 -1.37
N ALA A 117 -22.74 -2.48 -1.66
CA ALA A 117 -22.84 -3.73 -2.39
C ALA A 117 -22.36 -3.69 -3.86
N ALA A 118 -22.36 -2.50 -4.47
CA ALA A 118 -21.85 -2.29 -5.84
C ALA A 118 -20.36 -1.91 -5.87
N SER A 119 -19.79 -1.48 -4.74
CA SER A 119 -18.40 -1.04 -4.63
C SER A 119 -17.43 -2.17 -4.28
N TRP A 120 -17.87 -3.15 -3.48
CA TRP A 120 -17.00 -4.23 -3.01
C TRP A 120 -17.64 -5.61 -3.22
N PRO A 121 -16.85 -6.60 -3.68
CA PRO A 121 -17.32 -7.97 -3.82
C PRO A 121 -17.25 -8.69 -2.47
N TRP A 122 -18.20 -8.44 -1.57
CA TRP A 122 -18.24 -9.03 -0.22
C TRP A 122 -18.24 -10.56 -0.18
N ALA A 123 -18.56 -11.23 -1.28
CA ALA A 123 -18.41 -12.68 -1.41
C ALA A 123 -16.94 -13.16 -1.46
N GLN A 124 -15.98 -12.26 -1.69
CA GLN A 124 -14.55 -12.56 -1.86
C GLN A 124 -13.67 -12.02 -0.72
N ILE A 125 -14.23 -11.19 0.16
CA ILE A 125 -13.50 -10.52 1.25
C ILE A 125 -14.35 -10.51 2.52
N ASP A 126 -13.71 -10.67 3.67
CA ASP A 126 -14.40 -10.71 4.96
C ASP A 126 -14.76 -9.29 5.43
N ARG A 127 -16.07 -8.97 5.41
CA ARG A 127 -16.60 -7.68 5.87
C ARG A 127 -16.37 -7.43 7.36
N HIS A 128 -16.44 -8.46 8.20
CA HIS A 128 -16.23 -8.31 9.64
C HIS A 128 -14.79 -7.83 9.91
N GLU A 129 -13.81 -8.46 9.25
CA GLU A 129 -12.42 -8.06 9.38
C GLU A 129 -12.13 -6.69 8.77
N VAL A 130 -12.79 -6.34 7.65
CA VAL A 130 -12.72 -4.98 7.10
C VAL A 130 -13.20 -3.95 8.12
N ASP A 131 -14.39 -4.14 8.70
CA ASP A 131 -14.98 -3.19 9.65
C ASP A 131 -14.15 -3.08 10.93
N ARG A 132 -13.63 -4.21 11.43
CA ARG A 132 -12.75 -4.29 12.60
C ARG A 132 -11.44 -3.53 12.38
N LEU A 133 -10.73 -3.81 11.28
CA LEU A 133 -9.48 -3.13 10.95
C LEU A 133 -9.70 -1.64 10.66
N ALA A 134 -10.80 -1.29 10.00
CA ALA A 134 -11.17 0.10 9.76
C ALA A 134 -11.40 0.86 11.07
N ALA A 135 -12.05 0.26 12.06
CA ALA A 135 -12.21 0.87 13.39
C ALA A 135 -10.87 1.09 14.12
N LEU A 136 -9.95 0.15 13.99
CA LEU A 136 -8.59 0.30 14.52
C LEU A 136 -7.83 1.41 13.78
N ALA A 137 -7.97 1.53 12.46
CA ALA A 137 -7.36 2.60 11.68
C ALA A 137 -7.89 3.99 12.09
N ARG A 138 -9.22 4.15 12.25
CA ARG A 138 -9.85 5.41 12.68
C ARG A 138 -9.38 5.89 14.05
N SER A 139 -9.15 4.95 14.96
CA SER A 139 -8.61 5.23 16.29
C SER A 139 -7.07 5.34 16.33
N ASN A 140 -6.41 5.36 15.16
CA ASN A 140 -4.96 5.34 14.98
C ASN A 140 -4.30 4.12 15.67
N GLN A 141 -5.06 3.08 16.02
CA GLN A 141 -4.56 1.86 16.67
C GLN A 141 -3.95 0.86 15.70
N LEU A 142 -4.21 0.98 14.40
CA LEU A 142 -3.68 0.07 13.39
C LEU A 142 -2.33 0.57 12.85
N VAL A 143 -1.29 -0.25 12.98
CA VAL A 143 0.07 0.07 12.52
C VAL A 143 0.50 -0.94 11.45
N PRO A 144 0.81 -0.51 10.22
CA PRO A 144 1.27 -1.41 9.17
C PRO A 144 2.69 -1.93 9.48
N PHE A 145 2.84 -3.25 9.39
CA PHE A 145 4.11 -3.96 9.42
C PHE A 145 4.34 -4.62 8.04
N MET A 146 5.38 -4.20 7.34
CA MET A 146 5.53 -4.45 5.91
C MET A 146 6.74 -5.31 5.59
N GLY A 147 6.51 -6.44 4.92
CA GLY A 147 7.56 -7.29 4.36
C GLY A 147 7.71 -7.13 2.85
N ALA A 148 8.64 -7.89 2.26
CA ALA A 148 9.05 -7.72 0.85
C ALA A 148 7.90 -7.89 -0.15
N GLY A 149 6.82 -8.59 0.23
CA GLY A 149 5.64 -8.80 -0.59
C GLY A 149 4.95 -7.51 -1.04
N ILE A 150 5.05 -6.40 -0.28
CA ILE A 150 4.45 -5.12 -0.69
C ILE A 150 5.15 -4.48 -1.90
N SER A 151 6.41 -4.85 -2.14
CA SER A 151 7.27 -4.31 -3.19
C SER A 151 7.22 -5.16 -4.47
N VAL A 152 6.73 -6.39 -4.40
CA VAL A 152 6.66 -7.32 -5.56
C VAL A 152 5.80 -6.74 -6.69
N GLY A 153 4.70 -6.05 -6.36
CA GLY A 153 3.84 -5.40 -7.35
C GLY A 153 4.53 -4.27 -8.15
N ALA A 154 5.66 -3.76 -7.65
CA ALA A 154 6.52 -2.80 -8.33
C ALA A 154 7.63 -3.46 -9.18
N GLY A 155 7.74 -4.80 -9.16
CA GLY A 155 8.82 -5.54 -9.81
C GLY A 155 10.05 -5.80 -8.93
N ALA A 156 9.97 -5.46 -7.63
CA ALA A 156 10.99 -5.85 -6.67
C ALA A 156 11.08 -7.38 -6.58
N PRO A 157 12.29 -7.93 -6.38
CA PRO A 157 12.49 -9.37 -6.36
C PRO A 157 11.90 -10.00 -5.09
N THR A 158 11.37 -11.21 -5.20
CA THR A 158 11.23 -12.11 -4.04
C THR A 158 12.61 -12.56 -3.55
N TRP A 159 12.69 -13.24 -2.40
CA TRP A 159 13.96 -13.77 -1.88
C TRP A 159 14.73 -14.58 -2.94
N ASN A 160 14.07 -15.58 -3.54
CA ASN A 160 14.72 -16.45 -4.54
C ASN A 160 15.21 -15.64 -5.75
N GLN A 161 14.38 -14.69 -6.22
CA GLN A 161 14.76 -13.80 -7.32
C GLN A 161 15.91 -12.86 -6.95
N LEU A 162 16.02 -12.45 -5.68
CA LEU A 162 17.13 -11.64 -5.20
C LEU A 162 18.42 -12.46 -5.24
N ILE A 163 18.42 -13.69 -4.73
CA ILE A 163 19.57 -14.60 -4.78
C ILE A 163 19.99 -14.85 -6.23
N GLU A 164 19.04 -15.09 -7.14
CA GLU A 164 19.29 -15.22 -8.57
C GLU A 164 19.95 -13.97 -9.16
N ARG A 165 19.37 -12.78 -8.95
CA ARG A 165 19.91 -11.49 -9.43
C ARG A 165 21.32 -11.22 -8.88
N LEU A 166 21.57 -11.54 -7.61
CA LEU A 166 22.88 -11.39 -7.00
C LEU A 166 23.90 -12.38 -7.58
N SER A 167 23.46 -13.60 -7.89
CA SER A 167 24.30 -14.63 -8.52
C SER A 167 24.74 -14.27 -9.94
N ASP A 168 23.91 -13.52 -10.69
CA ASP A 168 24.28 -13.00 -12.02
C ASP A 168 25.41 -11.95 -11.95
N GLY A 169 25.60 -11.33 -10.79
CA GLY A 169 26.62 -10.31 -10.56
C GLY A 169 28.02 -10.85 -10.31
N ILE A 170 28.22 -12.17 -10.24
CA ILE A 170 29.49 -12.85 -9.90
C ILE A 170 29.74 -14.06 -10.81
N GLN A 171 30.98 -14.54 -10.85
CA GLN A 171 31.32 -15.69 -11.68
C GLN A 171 31.10 -17.01 -10.94
N LEU A 172 30.04 -17.73 -11.32
CA LEU A 172 29.71 -19.05 -10.77
C LEU A 172 29.90 -20.16 -11.79
N SER A 173 30.51 -21.28 -11.38
CA SER A 173 30.45 -22.52 -12.15
C SER A 173 29.01 -23.06 -12.19
N PRO A 174 28.65 -23.89 -13.19
CA PRO A 174 27.32 -24.51 -13.24
C PRO A 174 26.98 -25.28 -11.97
N THR A 175 27.94 -26.00 -11.41
CA THR A 175 27.77 -26.78 -10.17
C THR A 175 27.50 -25.89 -8.96
N GLU A 176 28.26 -24.80 -8.79
CA GLU A 176 28.03 -23.84 -7.70
C GLU A 176 26.65 -23.20 -7.80
N ARG A 177 26.23 -22.79 -9.00
CA ARG A 177 24.91 -22.20 -9.22
C ARG A 177 23.79 -23.17 -8.87
N ILE A 178 23.90 -24.44 -9.27
CA ILE A 178 22.91 -25.48 -8.94
C ILE A 178 22.83 -25.65 -7.42
N HIS A 179 23.96 -25.76 -6.72
CA HIS A 179 23.94 -25.92 -5.27
C HIS A 179 23.47 -24.67 -4.51
N LEU A 180 23.74 -23.47 -5.03
CA LEU A 180 23.29 -22.21 -4.44
C LEU A 180 21.76 -22.11 -4.52
N LEU A 181 21.19 -22.40 -5.69
CA LEU A 181 19.76 -22.28 -5.96
C LEU A 181 18.95 -23.53 -5.57
N ASP A 182 19.57 -24.45 -4.82
CA ASP A 182 18.92 -25.64 -4.29
C ASP A 182 17.76 -25.24 -3.35
N PRO A 183 16.51 -25.65 -3.63
CA PRO A 183 15.36 -25.32 -2.80
C PRO A 183 15.43 -25.87 -1.36
N GLU A 184 16.23 -26.90 -1.10
CA GLU A 184 16.42 -27.48 0.24
C GLU A 184 17.41 -26.68 1.08
N ARG A 185 18.16 -25.75 0.48
CA ARG A 185 19.15 -24.95 1.18
C ARG A 185 18.48 -23.83 1.98
N ASP A 186 18.98 -23.61 3.20
CA ASP A 186 18.57 -22.48 4.02
C ASP A 186 18.87 -21.14 3.32
N THR A 187 17.89 -20.24 3.38
CA THR A 187 17.96 -18.94 2.70
C THR A 187 19.11 -18.08 3.23
N LEU A 188 19.33 -18.07 4.55
CA LEU A 188 20.41 -17.26 5.14
C LEU A 188 21.79 -17.82 4.80
N ASP A 189 21.90 -19.15 4.66
CA ASP A 189 23.14 -19.80 4.20
C ASP A 189 23.45 -19.46 2.73
N GLN A 190 22.44 -19.35 1.85
CA GLN A 190 22.62 -18.85 0.47
C GLN A 190 23.20 -17.43 0.48
N ALA A 191 22.62 -16.54 1.28
CA ALA A 191 23.06 -15.16 1.38
C ALA A 191 24.48 -15.05 1.96
N ALA A 192 24.80 -15.83 3.00
CA ALA A 192 26.13 -15.86 3.61
C ALA A 192 27.20 -16.34 2.60
N TRP A 193 26.89 -17.38 1.83
CA TRP A 193 27.79 -17.85 0.79
C TRP A 193 27.99 -16.82 -0.32
N LEU A 194 26.92 -16.16 -0.76
CA LEU A 194 27.01 -15.07 -1.75
C LEU A 194 27.89 -13.94 -1.23
N ARG A 195 27.72 -13.50 0.02
CA ARG A 195 28.60 -12.49 0.63
C ARG A 195 30.06 -12.91 0.56
N LEU A 196 30.38 -14.13 0.99
CA LEU A 196 31.76 -14.65 0.94
C LEU A 196 32.31 -14.61 -0.49
N ARG A 197 31.51 -14.97 -1.49
CA ARG A 197 31.92 -14.96 -2.90
C ARG A 197 32.13 -13.55 -3.42
N TYR A 198 31.23 -12.61 -3.09
CA TYR A 198 31.37 -11.19 -3.39
C TYR A 198 32.62 -10.61 -2.74
N GLU A 199 32.91 -10.89 -1.47
CA GLU A 199 34.13 -10.37 -0.83
C GLU A 199 35.43 -10.89 -1.47
N ARG A 200 35.40 -12.07 -2.11
CA ARG A 200 36.56 -12.60 -2.85
C ARG A 200 36.71 -12.01 -4.25
N GLU A 201 35.61 -11.73 -4.95
CA GLU A 201 35.66 -11.20 -6.34
C GLU A 201 35.60 -9.68 -6.43
N LYS A 202 34.78 -9.07 -5.58
CA LYS A 202 34.36 -7.66 -5.59
C LYS A 202 34.16 -7.16 -4.14
N PRO A 203 35.25 -6.95 -3.38
CA PRO A 203 35.17 -6.53 -1.98
C PRO A 203 34.28 -5.31 -1.76
N GLY A 204 33.40 -5.37 -0.76
CA GLY A 204 32.46 -4.28 -0.42
C GLY A 204 31.29 -4.07 -1.40
N ALA A 205 31.19 -4.84 -2.49
CA ALA A 205 30.14 -4.64 -3.49
C ALA A 205 28.82 -5.37 -3.19
N PHE A 206 28.77 -6.21 -2.14
CA PHE A 206 27.62 -7.06 -1.83
C PHE A 206 26.38 -6.24 -1.46
N ALA A 207 26.50 -5.33 -0.48
CA ALA A 207 25.43 -4.45 -0.03
C ALA A 207 24.90 -3.56 -1.17
N GLU A 208 25.83 -3.00 -1.95
CA GLU A 208 25.53 -2.20 -3.13
C GLU A 208 24.81 -2.98 -4.24
N ALA A 209 25.12 -4.27 -4.40
CA ALA A 209 24.42 -5.14 -5.34
C ALA A 209 22.98 -5.41 -4.88
N ILE A 210 22.76 -5.59 -3.57
CA ILE A 210 21.41 -5.72 -3.00
C ILE A 210 20.62 -4.43 -3.23
N ALA A 211 21.22 -3.27 -2.88
CA ALA A 211 20.57 -1.98 -3.06
C ALA A 211 20.12 -1.75 -4.49
N ARG A 212 20.99 -2.01 -5.49
CA ARG A 212 20.62 -1.93 -6.91
C ARG A 212 19.52 -2.91 -7.33
N ALA A 213 19.49 -4.11 -6.74
CA ALA A 213 18.50 -5.12 -7.10
C ALA A 213 17.08 -4.78 -6.63
N VAL A 214 16.95 -3.93 -5.61
CA VAL A 214 15.69 -3.56 -4.96
C VAL A 214 15.32 -2.06 -5.09
N ASP A 215 16.19 -1.22 -5.65
CA ASP A 215 15.89 0.19 -5.92
C ASP A 215 14.89 0.33 -7.08
N MET A 216 13.61 0.35 -6.73
CA MET A 216 12.51 0.43 -7.68
C MET A 216 12.05 1.88 -7.88
N PRO A 217 11.91 2.36 -9.14
CA PRO A 217 11.57 3.76 -9.41
C PRO A 217 10.07 4.08 -9.24
N ARG A 218 9.21 3.08 -9.05
CA ARG A 218 7.74 3.22 -8.99
C ARG A 218 7.18 2.21 -8.01
N TYR A 219 6.12 2.56 -7.29
CA TYR A 219 5.41 1.65 -6.38
C TYR A 219 4.19 0.98 -7.06
N GLY A 220 3.80 -0.17 -6.51
CA GLY A 220 2.52 -0.82 -6.81
C GLY A 220 1.36 -0.23 -5.97
N LEU A 221 0.22 -0.91 -5.89
CA LEU A 221 -0.94 -0.41 -5.14
C LEU A 221 -0.75 -0.46 -3.61
N LEU A 222 0.00 -1.43 -3.08
CA LEU A 222 0.08 -1.65 -1.64
C LEU A 222 0.78 -0.50 -0.86
N PRO A 223 1.95 0.02 -1.27
CA PRO A 223 2.60 1.11 -0.54
C PRO A 223 1.71 2.36 -0.32
N PRO A 224 1.04 2.93 -1.34
CA PRO A 224 0.14 4.05 -1.11
C PRO A 224 -1.08 3.68 -0.27
N MET A 225 -1.63 2.47 -0.41
CA MET A 225 -2.77 2.05 0.43
C MET A 225 -2.41 1.93 1.91
N LEU A 226 -1.24 1.35 2.21
CA LEU A 226 -0.76 1.23 3.59
C LEU A 226 -0.38 2.60 4.17
N SER A 227 0.15 3.52 3.37
CA SER A 227 0.39 4.90 3.80
C SER A 227 -0.92 5.63 4.12
N ALA A 228 -1.96 5.40 3.32
CA ALA A 228 -3.27 6.02 3.46
C ALA A 228 -4.07 5.54 4.69
N LEU A 229 -3.61 4.50 5.40
CA LEU A 229 -4.16 4.14 6.72
C LEU A 229 -4.02 5.28 7.74
N GLY A 230 -3.12 6.24 7.49
CA GLY A 230 -2.99 7.42 8.34
C GLY A 230 -2.46 7.11 9.73
N SER A 231 -1.75 5.99 9.89
CA SER A 231 -1.09 5.62 11.14
C SER A 231 0.08 6.56 11.46
N GLU A 232 0.30 6.88 12.75
CA GLU A 232 1.49 7.62 13.18
C GLU A 232 2.77 6.80 12.99
N GLN A 233 2.68 5.49 13.24
CA GLN A 233 3.79 4.55 13.17
C GLN A 233 3.64 3.66 11.94
N ALA A 234 4.77 3.26 11.35
CA ALA A 234 4.84 2.22 10.34
C ALA A 234 6.15 1.45 10.56
N VAL A 235 6.14 0.14 10.30
CA VAL A 235 7.33 -0.71 10.46
C VAL A 235 7.56 -1.48 9.17
N THR A 236 8.81 -1.63 8.74
CA THR A 236 9.15 -2.44 7.58
C THR A 236 10.48 -3.18 7.75
N LEU A 237 10.54 -4.34 7.11
CA LEU A 237 11.76 -5.11 6.89
C LEU A 237 12.37 -4.85 5.51
N ASN A 238 11.76 -3.98 4.70
CA ASN A 238 12.19 -3.74 3.33
C ASN A 238 13.30 -2.69 3.29
N TYR A 239 14.25 -2.90 2.38
CA TYR A 239 15.35 -1.97 2.14
C TYR A 239 14.92 -0.83 1.22
N ASP A 240 14.00 -1.09 0.28
CA ASP A 240 13.54 -0.14 -0.74
C ASP A 240 12.82 1.08 -0.16
N ARG A 241 12.55 2.08 -1.02
CA ARG A 241 11.95 3.37 -0.63
C ARG A 241 10.47 3.51 -1.02
N LEU A 242 9.82 2.42 -1.41
CA LEU A 242 8.51 2.51 -2.08
C LEU A 242 7.43 3.09 -1.17
N PHE A 243 7.47 2.79 0.12
CA PHE A 243 6.54 3.33 1.09
C PHE A 243 6.79 4.82 1.36
N GLU A 244 8.04 5.24 1.45
CA GLU A 244 8.45 6.63 1.67
C GLU A 244 8.04 7.51 0.48
N ILE A 245 8.30 7.02 -0.74
CA ILE A 245 7.89 7.72 -1.97
C ILE A 245 6.35 7.84 -2.00
N ALA A 246 5.63 6.76 -1.69
CA ALA A 246 4.17 6.78 -1.66
C ALA A 246 3.61 7.74 -0.60
N ALA A 247 4.21 7.78 0.59
CA ALA A 247 3.83 8.68 1.66
C ALA A 247 4.12 10.16 1.31
N ALA A 248 5.24 10.44 0.66
CA ALA A 248 5.58 11.77 0.16
C ALA A 248 4.62 12.25 -0.94
N ASP A 249 4.26 11.36 -1.88
CA ASP A 249 3.28 11.66 -2.94
C ASP A 249 1.87 11.98 -2.39
N GLN A 250 1.54 11.43 -1.22
CA GLN A 250 0.32 11.73 -0.46
C GLN A 250 0.44 12.98 0.42
N GLN A 251 1.55 13.73 0.33
CA GLN A 251 1.84 14.91 1.16
C GLN A 251 1.88 14.58 2.66
N SER A 252 2.21 13.34 3.02
CA SER A 252 2.34 12.87 4.40
C SER A 252 3.68 12.16 4.61
N PRO A 253 4.82 12.86 4.41
CA PRO A 253 6.15 12.27 4.62
C PRO A 253 6.32 11.79 6.06
N ARG A 254 7.20 10.81 6.23
CA ARG A 254 7.48 10.16 7.51
C ARG A 254 8.96 10.25 7.83
N ARG A 255 9.29 10.46 9.10
CA ARG A 255 10.67 10.35 9.58
C ARG A 255 11.13 8.91 9.51
N VAL A 256 12.25 8.63 8.83
CA VAL A 256 12.81 7.28 8.73
C VAL A 256 13.75 6.99 9.91
N ILE A 257 13.56 5.85 10.55
CA ILE A 257 14.36 5.39 11.70
C ILE A 257 14.93 4.00 11.36
N PRO A 258 16.25 3.78 11.42
CA PRO A 258 17.31 4.75 11.65
C PRO A 258 17.56 5.64 10.39
N GLY A 259 18.23 6.78 10.57
CA GLY A 259 18.85 7.54 9.47
C GLY A 259 18.36 8.97 9.23
N ASP A 260 17.13 9.33 9.61
CA ASP A 260 16.63 10.69 9.40
C ASP A 260 16.71 11.55 10.68
N ASP A 261 17.66 12.49 10.69
CA ASP A 261 17.87 13.48 11.74
C ASP A 261 17.22 14.85 11.42
N HIS A 262 16.53 14.96 10.29
CA HIS A 262 16.13 16.26 9.73
C HIS A 262 14.61 16.39 9.56
N GLY A 263 13.87 16.27 10.67
CA GLY A 263 12.47 16.67 10.67
C GLY A 263 11.71 16.32 11.95
N ALA A 264 10.95 17.27 12.47
CA ALA A 264 9.91 17.01 13.45
C ALA A 264 8.63 16.53 12.73
N PHE A 265 8.72 15.40 12.01
CA PHE A 265 7.51 14.79 11.45
C PHE A 265 6.77 14.06 12.57
N PRO A 266 5.45 14.27 12.74
CA PRO A 266 4.67 13.56 13.75
C PRO A 266 4.54 12.06 13.44
N ARG A 267 4.78 11.67 12.19
CA ARG A 267 4.72 10.29 11.70
C ARG A 267 6.12 9.76 11.42
N TRP A 268 6.33 8.47 11.69
CA TRP A 268 7.61 7.81 11.45
C TRP A 268 7.47 6.43 10.81
N LEU A 269 8.54 6.00 10.16
CA LEU A 269 8.75 4.69 9.57
C LEU A 269 9.99 4.07 10.21
N LEU A 270 9.83 2.88 10.81
CA LEU A 270 10.92 2.09 11.37
C LEU A 270 11.36 1.03 10.36
N LYS A 271 12.61 1.12 9.88
CA LYS A 271 13.29 0.13 9.06
C LYS A 271 14.16 -0.76 9.93
N MET A 272 13.80 -2.03 10.04
CA MET A 272 14.52 -2.94 10.94
C MET A 272 15.78 -3.54 10.30
N HIS A 273 15.79 -3.71 8.98
CA HIS A 273 16.81 -4.45 8.25
C HIS A 273 17.72 -3.55 7.39
N GLY A 274 17.77 -2.26 7.71
CA GLY A 274 18.54 -1.27 6.96
C GLY A 274 17.81 -0.68 5.77
N SER A 275 18.51 0.13 4.98
CA SER A 275 17.95 0.89 3.85
C SER A 275 18.89 0.89 2.65
N VAL A 276 18.35 1.02 1.43
CA VAL A 276 19.16 1.25 0.23
C VAL A 276 19.91 2.58 0.24
N ASP A 277 19.48 3.55 1.05
CA ASP A 277 20.18 4.84 1.21
C ASP A 277 21.44 4.74 2.08
N ASP A 278 21.56 3.66 2.87
CA ASP A 278 22.76 3.32 3.65
C ASP A 278 23.06 1.83 3.47
N PRO A 279 23.60 1.40 2.30
CA PRO A 279 23.79 -0.01 1.98
C PRO A 279 24.54 -0.83 3.06
N PRO A 280 25.58 -0.32 3.75
CA PRO A 280 26.22 -1.02 4.88
C PRO A 280 25.28 -1.43 6.02
N SER A 281 24.13 -0.77 6.20
CA SER A 281 23.12 -1.13 7.20
C SER A 281 22.29 -2.37 6.85
N ILE A 282 22.37 -2.85 5.59
CA ILE A 282 21.52 -3.93 5.09
C ILE A 282 21.77 -5.25 5.83
N VAL A 283 20.68 -5.83 6.30
CA VAL A 283 20.64 -7.11 7.00
C VAL A 283 20.15 -8.20 6.05
N LEU A 284 20.99 -9.17 5.70
CA LEU A 284 20.59 -10.28 4.82
C LEU A 284 21.13 -11.65 5.25
N THR A 285 22.32 -11.72 5.83
CA THR A 285 22.99 -12.97 6.22
C THR A 285 22.83 -13.26 7.70
N ARG A 286 23.04 -14.52 8.11
CA ARG A 286 22.98 -14.92 9.53
C ARG A 286 23.93 -14.10 10.42
N ASP A 287 25.13 -13.78 9.92
CA ASP A 287 26.09 -12.95 10.65
C ASP A 287 25.57 -11.53 10.88
N ASP A 288 24.79 -10.98 9.94
CA ASP A 288 24.16 -9.66 10.15
C ASP A 288 23.17 -9.71 11.29
N TYR A 289 22.32 -10.75 11.32
CA TYR A 289 21.33 -10.96 12.38
C TYR A 289 22.00 -11.06 13.76
N LEU A 290 23.18 -11.67 13.85
CA LEU A 290 23.93 -11.84 15.10
C LEU A 290 24.80 -10.63 15.48
N GLY A 291 25.30 -9.88 14.50
CA GLY A 291 26.42 -8.93 14.69
C GLY A 291 26.08 -7.57 15.32
N PHE A 292 24.82 -7.11 15.29
CA PHE A 292 24.45 -5.73 15.68
C PHE A 292 23.54 -5.68 16.91
N ASN A 293 24.07 -6.04 18.08
CA ASN A 293 23.22 -6.22 19.27
C ASN A 293 22.59 -4.91 19.80
N THR A 294 23.34 -3.79 19.89
CA THR A 294 22.85 -2.59 20.59
C THR A 294 21.80 -1.80 19.82
N GLU A 295 22.03 -1.49 18.54
CA GLU A 295 21.07 -0.74 17.72
C GLU A 295 19.80 -1.56 17.47
N ARG A 296 19.94 -2.86 17.16
CA ARG A 296 18.78 -3.74 16.99
C ARG A 296 17.98 -3.91 18.27
N ALA A 297 18.60 -3.93 19.44
CA ALA A 297 17.86 -3.97 20.70
C ALA A 297 16.93 -2.75 20.84
N ALA A 298 17.39 -1.56 20.43
CA ALA A 298 16.56 -0.36 20.44
C ALA A 298 15.41 -0.44 19.41
N LEU A 299 15.68 -0.84 18.16
CA LEU A 299 14.64 -1.01 17.14
C LEU A 299 13.62 -2.09 17.56
N SER A 300 14.10 -3.19 18.13
CA SER A 300 13.25 -4.26 18.67
C SER A 300 12.39 -3.77 19.82
N ALA A 301 12.94 -2.96 20.73
CA ALA A 301 12.18 -2.37 21.83
C ALA A 301 11.04 -1.48 21.32
N LEU A 302 11.24 -0.74 20.22
CA LEU A 302 10.17 0.02 19.58
C LEU A 302 9.07 -0.90 19.05
N VAL A 303 9.41 -1.97 18.33
CA VAL A 303 8.40 -2.94 17.85
C VAL A 303 7.67 -3.62 19.00
N LYS A 304 8.39 -4.03 20.06
CA LYS A 304 7.81 -4.61 21.27
C LYS A 304 6.82 -3.63 21.92
N ALA A 305 7.20 -2.36 22.06
CA ALA A 305 6.32 -1.31 22.58
C ALA A 305 5.10 -1.07 21.69
N THR A 306 5.26 -1.08 20.36
CA THR A 306 4.13 -1.00 19.42
C THR A 306 3.18 -2.18 19.60
N LEU A 307 3.67 -3.41 19.66
CA LEU A 307 2.87 -4.61 19.91
C LEU A 307 2.17 -4.61 21.28
N MET A 308 2.72 -3.93 22.28
CA MET A 308 2.09 -3.79 23.59
C MET A 308 1.00 -2.71 23.64
N THR A 309 1.00 -1.76 22.69
CA THR A 309 0.18 -0.53 22.79
C THR A 309 -0.74 -0.29 21.59
N ARG A 310 -0.52 -0.99 20.47
CA ARG A 310 -1.21 -0.82 19.19
C ARG A 310 -1.39 -2.19 18.52
N HIS A 311 -2.22 -2.23 17.49
CA HIS A 311 -2.48 -3.43 16.68
C HIS A 311 -1.60 -3.45 15.43
N LEU A 312 -0.75 -4.48 15.26
CA LEU A 312 0.07 -4.62 14.05
C LEU A 312 -0.72 -5.28 12.90
N LEU A 313 -0.63 -4.71 11.70
CA LEU A 313 -1.16 -5.29 10.46
C LEU A 313 0.00 -5.78 9.58
N PHE A 314 0.22 -7.09 9.53
CA PHE A 314 1.29 -7.70 8.75
C PHE A 314 0.86 -7.88 7.29
N VAL A 315 1.59 -7.24 6.37
CA VAL A 315 1.29 -7.28 4.92
C VAL A 315 2.56 -7.60 4.14
N GLY A 316 2.47 -8.59 3.24
CA GLY A 316 3.61 -9.02 2.43
C GLY A 316 4.75 -9.62 3.25
N PHE A 317 4.46 -10.07 4.47
CA PHE A 317 5.42 -10.59 5.43
C PHE A 317 5.27 -12.11 5.58
N GLY A 318 6.38 -12.83 5.48
CA GLY A 318 6.43 -14.25 5.82
C GLY A 318 6.78 -14.41 7.29
N LEU A 319 6.00 -15.21 8.04
CA LEU A 319 6.26 -15.55 9.44
C LEU A 319 7.46 -16.52 9.60
N ARG A 320 8.54 -16.34 8.85
CA ARG A 320 9.76 -17.18 8.91
C ARG A 320 10.97 -16.38 9.40
N ASP A 321 10.74 -15.15 9.84
CA ASP A 321 11.79 -14.26 10.32
C ASP A 321 12.06 -14.52 11.81
N ASP A 322 13.23 -15.10 12.11
CA ASP A 322 13.62 -15.48 13.47
C ASP A 322 13.65 -14.28 14.44
N HIS A 323 14.02 -13.09 13.96
CA HIS A 323 14.06 -11.88 14.79
C HIS A 323 12.64 -11.46 15.20
N PHE A 324 11.68 -11.57 14.30
CA PHE A 324 10.27 -11.34 14.61
C PHE A 324 9.70 -12.37 15.60
N TYR A 325 10.08 -13.66 15.49
CA TYR A 325 9.67 -14.68 16.47
C TYR A 325 10.09 -14.30 17.89
N GLU A 326 11.32 -13.82 18.07
CA GLU A 326 11.84 -13.37 19.36
C GLU A 326 11.00 -12.21 19.91
N ILE A 327 10.69 -11.21 19.07
CA ILE A 327 9.90 -10.04 19.47
C ILE A 327 8.52 -10.45 19.96
N VAL A 328 7.80 -11.27 19.20
CA VAL A 328 6.44 -11.70 19.59
C VAL A 328 6.49 -12.56 20.85
N HIS A 329 7.47 -13.46 20.97
CA HIS A 329 7.65 -14.29 22.15
C HIS A 329 7.83 -13.45 23.42
N ASP A 330 8.70 -12.43 23.36
CA ASP A 330 8.98 -11.55 24.48
C ASP A 330 7.75 -10.73 24.90
N VAL A 331 7.03 -10.15 23.93
CA VAL A 331 5.82 -9.39 24.21
C VAL A 331 4.77 -10.29 24.84
N ARG A 332 4.56 -11.50 24.30
CA ARG A 332 3.61 -12.48 24.82
C ARG A 332 3.89 -12.80 26.29
N ARG A 333 5.16 -13.01 26.65
CA ARG A 333 5.57 -13.27 28.04
C ARG A 333 5.32 -12.07 28.95
N ALA A 334 5.47 -10.85 28.43
CA ALA A 334 5.22 -9.63 29.19
C ALA A 334 3.72 -9.36 29.42
N ILE A 335 2.86 -9.59 28.42
CA ILE A 335 1.42 -9.31 28.50
C ILE A 335 0.59 -10.49 29.02
N GLY A 336 1.12 -11.73 28.97
CA GLY A 336 0.44 -12.93 29.46
C GLY A 336 -0.66 -13.47 28.54
N GLY A 337 -0.67 -13.13 27.25
CA GLY A 337 -1.72 -13.51 26.30
C GLY A 337 -1.36 -13.24 24.84
N ALA A 338 -2.35 -13.37 23.95
CA ALA A 338 -2.22 -13.10 22.51
C ALA A 338 -1.76 -11.66 22.25
N VAL A 339 -0.95 -11.47 21.22
CA VAL A 339 -0.50 -10.14 20.81
C VAL A 339 -1.53 -9.51 19.86
N PRO A 340 -1.78 -8.20 19.94
CA PRO A 340 -2.69 -7.51 19.03
C PRO A 340 -2.06 -7.42 17.63
N GLY A 341 -2.33 -8.41 16.79
CA GLY A 341 -1.81 -8.45 15.43
C GLY A 341 -2.70 -9.22 14.46
N THR A 342 -2.71 -8.78 13.19
CA THR A 342 -3.43 -9.43 12.09
C THR A 342 -2.50 -9.66 10.92
N VAL A 343 -2.42 -10.90 10.45
CA VAL A 343 -1.59 -11.32 9.32
C VAL A 343 -2.45 -11.52 8.09
N LEU A 344 -2.10 -10.83 7.00
CA LEU A 344 -2.75 -10.97 5.71
C LEU A 344 -1.94 -11.95 4.85
N THR A 345 -2.50 -13.13 4.55
CA THR A 345 -1.80 -14.21 3.84
C THR A 345 -2.35 -14.44 2.43
N LEU A 346 -1.46 -14.77 1.49
CA LEU A 346 -1.85 -15.11 0.10
C LEU A 346 -1.98 -16.62 -0.12
N ARG A 347 -1.64 -17.41 0.89
CA ARG A 347 -1.66 -18.88 0.89
C ARG A 347 -2.15 -19.35 2.23
N THR A 348 -2.91 -20.44 2.21
CA THR A 348 -3.25 -21.21 3.40
C THR A 348 -2.00 -21.94 3.87
N ASP A 349 -1.61 -21.71 5.11
CA ASP A 349 -0.59 -22.47 5.80
C ASP A 349 -1.19 -22.96 7.12
N PRO A 350 -1.76 -24.19 7.13
CA PRO A 350 -2.36 -24.76 8.33
C PRO A 350 -1.36 -24.85 9.48
N LEU A 351 -0.08 -25.15 9.19
CA LEU A 351 0.95 -25.28 10.22
C LEU A 351 1.26 -23.93 10.86
N ALA A 352 1.39 -22.88 10.05
CA ALA A 352 1.55 -21.53 10.59
C ALA A 352 0.34 -21.12 11.42
N THR A 353 -0.87 -21.44 10.96
CA THR A 353 -2.12 -21.14 11.67
C THR A 353 -2.21 -21.91 12.99
N ASP A 354 -1.79 -23.18 13.05
CA ASP A 354 -1.77 -23.97 14.27
C ASP A 354 -0.74 -23.43 15.28
N VAL A 355 0.43 -22.97 14.81
CA VAL A 355 1.48 -22.42 15.68
C VAL A 355 1.13 -21.02 16.19
N TRP A 356 0.49 -20.21 15.35
CA TRP A 356 0.31 -18.78 15.58
C TRP A 356 -1.13 -18.33 15.81
N GLY A 357 -2.15 -19.16 15.55
CA GLY A 357 -3.56 -18.76 15.57
C GLY A 357 -4.04 -18.32 16.95
N ASP A 358 -3.46 -18.86 18.01
CA ASP A 358 -3.70 -18.42 19.39
C ASP A 358 -3.00 -17.09 19.74
N GLN A 359 -2.09 -16.62 18.88
CA GLN A 359 -1.22 -15.47 19.11
C GLN A 359 -1.55 -14.28 18.21
N LEU A 360 -1.96 -14.54 16.97
CA LEU A 360 -2.21 -13.57 15.91
C LEU A 360 -3.48 -13.96 15.15
N ALA A 361 -4.26 -12.97 14.74
CA ALA A 361 -5.39 -13.20 13.83
C ALA A 361 -4.88 -13.37 12.39
N PHE A 362 -5.45 -14.31 11.64
CA PHE A 362 -5.12 -14.54 10.24
C PHE A 362 -6.31 -14.18 9.35
N VAL A 363 -6.04 -13.49 8.24
CA VAL A 363 -6.99 -13.27 7.15
C VAL A 363 -6.38 -13.85 5.89
N ASP A 364 -6.97 -14.95 5.42
CA ASP A 364 -6.47 -15.73 4.29
C ASP A 364 -7.16 -15.32 2.99
N PHE A 365 -6.36 -14.99 1.98
CA PHE A 365 -6.82 -14.63 0.64
C PHE A 365 -6.58 -15.75 -0.39
N ALA A 366 -6.08 -16.91 0.03
CA ALA A 366 -5.84 -18.05 -0.83
C ALA A 366 -7.04 -18.36 -1.73
N ASP A 367 -6.76 -18.84 -2.93
CA ASP A 367 -7.82 -19.18 -3.85
C ASP A 367 -8.49 -20.49 -3.43
N PRO A 368 -9.78 -20.50 -3.04
CA PRO A 368 -10.47 -21.73 -2.65
C PRO A 368 -10.50 -22.74 -3.81
N ASP A 369 -10.45 -22.27 -5.06
CA ASP A 369 -10.46 -23.12 -6.25
C ASP A 369 -9.06 -23.68 -6.61
N ALA A 370 -7.99 -23.25 -5.93
CA ALA A 370 -6.64 -23.73 -6.24
C ALA A 370 -6.33 -25.13 -5.67
N GLY A 371 -7.08 -25.58 -4.64
CA GLY A 371 -6.82 -26.86 -3.96
C GLY A 371 -5.41 -26.96 -3.32
N ASP A 372 -5.20 -28.00 -2.49
CA ASP A 372 -3.89 -28.28 -1.87
C ASP A 372 -2.82 -28.77 -2.88
N VAL A 373 -3.23 -29.11 -4.10
CA VAL A 373 -2.41 -29.85 -5.08
C VAL A 373 -1.67 -28.91 -6.03
N GLY A 374 -0.88 -28.00 -5.46
CA GLY A 374 0.00 -27.11 -6.22
C GLY A 374 -0.74 -26.16 -7.18
N ASP A 375 -0.05 -25.10 -7.62
CA ASP A 375 -0.57 -24.14 -8.59
C ASP A 375 0.07 -24.39 -9.96
N PRO A 376 -0.31 -25.47 -10.69
CA PRO A 376 0.35 -25.84 -11.95
C PRO A 376 0.17 -24.78 -13.06
N ALA A 377 -0.80 -23.88 -12.92
CA ALA A 377 -1.04 -22.77 -13.84
C ALA A 377 -0.41 -21.44 -13.41
N GLY A 378 0.15 -21.34 -12.19
CA GLY A 378 0.80 -20.13 -11.66
C GLY A 378 -0.16 -18.94 -11.40
N GLY A 379 -1.46 -19.20 -11.24
CA GLY A 379 -2.52 -18.18 -11.20
C GLY A 379 -3.18 -17.96 -9.83
N ALA A 380 -2.88 -18.79 -8.83
CA ALA A 380 -3.51 -18.68 -7.51
C ALA A 380 -2.98 -17.46 -6.73
N ILE A 381 -1.67 -17.26 -6.70
CA ILE A 381 -1.05 -16.13 -5.97
C ILE A 381 -1.49 -14.77 -6.53
N PRO A 382 -1.52 -14.53 -7.86
CA PRO A 382 -2.05 -13.28 -8.38
C PRO A 382 -3.53 -13.04 -8.05
N ARG A 383 -4.36 -14.09 -7.99
CA ARG A 383 -5.78 -13.99 -7.59
C ARG A 383 -5.92 -13.63 -6.12
N ALA A 384 -5.14 -14.27 -5.24
CA ALA A 384 -5.07 -13.91 -3.83
C ALA A 384 -4.57 -12.47 -3.63
N GLY A 385 -3.53 -12.06 -4.36
CA GLY A 385 -3.00 -10.69 -4.32
C GLY A 385 -4.03 -9.65 -4.71
N ARG A 386 -4.85 -9.91 -5.74
CA ARG A 386 -5.96 -9.03 -6.12
C ARG A 386 -7.02 -8.93 -5.01
N ARG A 387 -7.36 -10.03 -4.34
CA ARG A 387 -8.32 -10.01 -3.21
C ARG A 387 -7.78 -9.21 -2.01
N LEU A 388 -6.49 -9.36 -1.70
CA LEU A 388 -5.80 -8.55 -0.69
C LEU A 388 -5.87 -7.05 -1.00
N GLU A 389 -5.62 -6.66 -2.26
CA GLU A 389 -5.73 -5.26 -2.67
C GLU A 389 -7.17 -4.75 -2.49
N ILE A 390 -8.17 -5.50 -2.93
CA ILE A 390 -9.59 -5.14 -2.76
C ILE A 390 -9.96 -5.03 -1.27
N PHE A 391 -9.46 -5.94 -0.43
CA PHE A 391 -9.68 -5.92 1.02
C PHE A 391 -9.10 -4.66 1.67
N LEU A 392 -7.84 -4.32 1.38
CA LEU A 392 -7.21 -3.11 1.91
C LEU A 392 -7.90 -1.84 1.43
N ASP A 393 -8.36 -1.82 0.18
CA ASP A 393 -9.14 -0.70 -0.36
C ASP A 393 -10.46 -0.53 0.39
N ALA A 394 -11.16 -1.64 0.70
CA ALA A 394 -12.36 -1.62 1.53
C ALA A 394 -12.08 -1.12 2.95
N VAL A 395 -10.98 -1.56 3.58
CA VAL A 395 -10.54 -1.05 4.89
C VAL A 395 -10.34 0.46 4.84
N LEU A 396 -9.65 0.98 3.83
CA LEU A 396 -9.43 2.42 3.66
C LEU A 396 -10.73 3.20 3.46
N ALA A 397 -11.63 2.66 2.65
CA ALA A 397 -12.93 3.26 2.44
C ALA A 397 -13.74 3.34 3.74
N MET A 398 -13.76 2.26 4.54
CA MET A 398 -14.46 2.23 5.83
C MET A 398 -13.73 3.01 6.94
N ALA A 399 -12.42 3.23 6.79
CA ALA A 399 -11.61 4.03 7.71
C ALA A 399 -11.63 5.53 7.40
N SER A 400 -11.99 5.93 6.18
CA SER A 400 -11.94 7.32 5.76
C SER A 400 -13.03 8.17 6.46
N GLU A 401 -12.59 8.99 7.43
CA GLU A 401 -13.37 10.04 8.10
C GLU A 401 -13.05 11.44 7.56
N GLU A 402 -12.42 11.52 6.39
CA GLU A 402 -12.07 12.81 5.79
C GLU A 402 -13.32 13.49 5.22
N TYR A 403 -13.54 14.73 5.62
CA TYR A 403 -14.61 15.60 5.12
C TYR A 403 -14.03 16.88 4.51
N SER A 404 -12.82 16.80 3.95
CA SER A 404 -12.08 17.92 3.36
C SER A 404 -12.78 18.56 2.15
N TYR A 405 -13.79 17.88 1.58
CA TYR A 405 -14.66 18.42 0.54
C TYR A 405 -15.83 19.26 1.05
N LEU A 406 -16.15 19.20 2.35
CA LEU A 406 -17.41 19.71 2.92
C LEU A 406 -17.62 21.22 2.67
N LEU A 407 -16.57 22.01 2.85
CA LEU A 407 -16.65 23.47 2.67
C LEU A 407 -16.40 23.92 1.24
N SER A 408 -15.77 23.08 0.42
CA SER A 408 -15.31 23.44 -0.91
C SER A 408 -16.48 23.62 -1.90
N PRO A 409 -16.54 24.77 -2.61
CA PRO A 409 -17.57 25.03 -3.62
C PRO A 409 -17.60 23.99 -4.75
N ALA A 410 -16.47 23.31 -5.02
CA ALA A 410 -16.35 22.32 -6.09
C ALA A 410 -17.23 21.08 -5.89
N PHE A 411 -17.61 20.79 -4.63
CA PHE A 411 -18.35 19.59 -4.24
C PHE A 411 -19.75 19.90 -3.68
N ALA A 412 -20.11 21.18 -3.57
CA ALA A 412 -21.36 21.63 -2.95
C ALA A 412 -22.62 20.95 -3.52
N SER A 413 -22.63 20.66 -4.82
CA SER A 413 -23.74 19.98 -5.51
C SER A 413 -23.87 18.49 -5.21
N SER A 414 -22.88 17.90 -4.54
CA SER A 414 -22.81 16.46 -4.23
C SER A 414 -22.98 16.15 -2.75
N LEU A 415 -23.13 17.17 -1.91
CA LEU A 415 -23.38 17.04 -0.48
C LEU A 415 -24.79 16.51 -0.21
N SER A 416 -24.91 15.64 0.79
CA SER A 416 -26.20 15.21 1.34
C SER A 416 -26.96 16.39 2.00
N ALA A 417 -28.19 16.16 2.45
CA ALA A 417 -28.92 17.18 3.22
C ALA A 417 -28.19 17.52 4.52
N ASP A 418 -27.84 16.49 5.30
CA ASP A 418 -27.13 16.64 6.57
C ASP A 418 -25.75 17.30 6.41
N GLU A 419 -25.02 16.95 5.35
CA GLU A 419 -23.72 17.57 5.03
C GLU A 419 -23.87 19.05 4.68
N ARG A 420 -24.93 19.45 3.97
CA ARG A 420 -25.20 20.86 3.69
C ARG A 420 -25.48 21.64 4.98
N ASP A 421 -26.32 21.09 5.85
CA ASP A 421 -26.64 21.73 7.14
C ASP A 421 -25.39 21.88 8.01
N MET A 422 -24.55 20.85 8.06
CA MET A 422 -23.29 20.87 8.80
C MET A 422 -22.27 21.84 8.17
N ALA A 423 -22.14 21.85 6.83
CA ALA A 423 -21.28 22.80 6.13
C ALA A 423 -21.67 24.25 6.44
N ASP A 424 -22.98 24.56 6.45
CA ASP A 424 -23.46 25.90 6.77
C ASP A 424 -23.20 26.27 8.23
N LEU A 425 -23.33 25.33 9.17
CA LEU A 425 -22.94 25.55 10.56
C LEU A 425 -21.44 25.86 10.66
N VAL A 426 -20.59 25.05 10.03
CA VAL A 426 -19.14 25.24 10.05
C VAL A 426 -18.75 26.58 9.41
N ARG A 427 -19.39 26.98 8.30
CA ARG A 427 -19.19 28.30 7.68
C ARG A 427 -19.54 29.44 8.63
N ARG A 428 -20.67 29.35 9.34
CA ARG A 428 -21.07 30.36 10.35
C ARG A 428 -20.07 30.48 11.48
N VAL A 429 -19.61 29.34 12.02
CA VAL A 429 -18.58 29.33 13.07
C VAL A 429 -17.30 29.98 12.56
N ARG A 430 -16.79 29.56 11.39
CA ARG A 430 -15.56 30.11 10.81
C ARG A 430 -15.65 31.61 10.54
N ALA A 431 -16.78 32.09 10.04
CA ALA A 431 -17.02 33.52 9.83
C ALA A 431 -17.05 34.33 11.15
N SER A 432 -17.46 33.69 12.24
CA SER A 432 -17.50 34.30 13.58
C SER A 432 -16.15 34.28 14.31
N VAL A 433 -15.17 33.49 13.84
CA VAL A 433 -13.83 33.39 14.43
C VAL A 433 -12.94 34.54 13.92
N THR A 434 -13.08 35.71 14.54
CA THR A 434 -12.31 36.92 14.24
C THR A 434 -11.13 37.13 15.22
N GLY A 435 -10.04 37.76 14.76
CA GLY A 435 -8.88 38.15 15.59
C GLY A 435 -7.80 37.09 15.77
N GLU A 436 -6.67 37.41 16.40
CA GLU A 436 -5.49 36.53 16.50
C GLU A 436 -5.32 35.84 17.87
N SER A 437 -6.40 35.70 18.65
CA SER A 437 -6.31 35.03 19.95
C SER A 437 -5.90 33.55 19.81
N GLU A 438 -5.30 32.99 20.86
CA GLU A 438 -4.95 31.55 20.91
C GLU A 438 -6.17 30.66 20.68
N LEU A 439 -7.33 31.05 21.24
CA LEU A 439 -8.61 30.36 21.04
C LEU A 439 -9.06 30.42 19.58
N ALA A 440 -8.97 31.58 18.92
CA ALA A 440 -9.31 31.71 17.51
C ALA A 440 -8.38 30.87 16.62
N SER A 441 -7.09 30.83 16.96
CA SER A 441 -6.09 30.00 16.30
C SER A 441 -6.39 28.50 16.49
N ALA A 442 -6.75 28.07 17.70
CA ALA A 442 -7.16 26.70 17.99
C ALA A 442 -8.43 26.28 17.23
N LEU A 443 -9.44 27.15 17.18
CA LEU A 443 -10.67 26.91 16.42
C LEU A 443 -10.40 26.81 14.91
N ARG A 444 -9.54 27.68 14.34
CA ARG A 444 -9.16 27.55 12.92
C ARG A 444 -8.45 26.23 12.63
N ARG A 445 -7.54 25.79 13.51
CA ARG A 445 -6.88 24.49 13.38
C ARG A 445 -7.87 23.33 13.43
N ALA A 446 -8.86 23.40 14.33
CA ALA A 446 -9.90 22.38 14.44
C ALA A 446 -10.83 22.32 13.21
N LEU A 447 -11.03 23.45 12.51
CA LEU A 447 -11.89 23.53 11.33
C LEU A 447 -11.16 23.26 10.01
N ALA A 448 -9.83 23.34 9.97
CA ALA A 448 -9.02 23.11 8.77
C ALA A 448 -9.30 21.76 8.05
N PRO A 449 -9.58 20.64 8.74
CA PRO A 449 -9.86 19.36 8.09
C PRO A 449 -11.13 19.34 7.21
N PHE A 450 -12.05 20.31 7.33
CA PHE A 450 -13.30 20.36 6.55
C PHE A 450 -13.15 21.08 5.19
N GLY A 451 -11.93 21.49 4.84
CA GLY A 451 -11.63 22.21 3.60
C GLY A 451 -11.53 23.72 3.78
N GLU A 452 -11.03 24.38 2.73
CA GLU A 452 -10.86 25.84 2.70
C GLU A 452 -12.09 26.60 2.22
#